data_AF-A0A7X9L8V8-F1
#
_entry.id   AF-A0A7X9L8V8-F1
#
_cell.length_a   1.000
_cell.length_b   1.000
_cell.length_c   1.000
_cell.angle_alpha   90.00
_cell.angle_beta   90.00
_cell.angle_gamma   90.00
#
_symmetry.space_group_name_H-M   'P 1'
#
loop_
_entity.id
_entity.type
_entity.pdbx_description
1 polymer ?
#
loop_
_entity_poly.entity_id
_entity_poly.type
_entity_poly.pdbx_seq_one_letter_code
_entity_poly.pdbx_strand_id
1 'polypeptide(L)'
;MKTVLIALLKAYRAVISPLYGQVCKYYPSCSAYALEAVTVHGAWRGSGLALRRLAHCHPWSLGGYDPVPGTDAARAWAAEQAEKAQREQAQRAQISQPAIRGAM
;
A
#
# COMPACT_ATOMS: atom_id res chain seq x y z
N MET A 1 -1.23 25.43 -13.34
CA MET A 1 -2.22 25.32 -12.24
C MET A 1 -2.12 24.04 -11.38
N LYS A 2 -0.97 23.33 -11.31
CA LYS A 2 -0.81 22.12 -10.46
C LYS A 2 0.02 22.39 -9.20
N THR A 3 0.89 23.39 -9.27
CA THR A 3 1.89 23.75 -8.25
C THR A 3 1.31 24.45 -7.02
N VAL A 4 0.28 25.28 -7.17
CA VAL A 4 -0.34 26.02 -6.06
C VAL A 4 -1.03 25.07 -5.08
N LEU A 5 -1.76 24.08 -5.59
CA LEU A 5 -2.41 23.07 -4.75
C LEU A 5 -1.40 22.15 -4.04
N ILE A 6 -0.31 21.78 -4.73
CA ILE A 6 0.77 20.97 -4.13
C ILE A 6 1.50 21.78 -3.04
N ALA A 7 1.71 23.07 -3.26
CA ALA A 7 2.32 23.97 -2.28
C ALA A 7 1.42 24.14 -1.04
N LEU A 8 0.11 24.30 -1.22
CA LEU A 8 -0.86 24.33 -0.13
C LEU A 8 -0.91 23.00 0.64
N LEU A 9 -0.90 21.86 -0.04
CA LEU A 9 -0.83 20.55 0.62
C LEU A 9 0.49 20.36 1.38
N LYS A 10 1.61 20.82 0.82
CA LYS A 10 2.93 20.80 1.50
C LYS A 10 2.96 21.71 2.72
N ALA A 11 2.37 22.91 2.64
CA ALA A 11 2.25 23.83 3.76
C ALA A 11 1.35 23.24 4.86
N TYR A 12 0.20 22.67 4.48
CA TYR A 12 -0.68 21.97 5.42
C TYR A 12 0.03 20.80 6.10
N ARG A 13 0.79 20.01 5.34
CA ARG A 13 1.64 18.95 5.90
C ARG A 13 2.71 19.49 6.85
N ALA A 14 3.37 20.59 6.51
CA ALA A 14 4.43 21.16 7.35
C ALA A 14 3.88 21.66 8.69
N VAL A 15 2.62 22.12 8.72
CA VAL A 15 1.94 22.62 9.93
C VAL A 15 1.29 21.49 10.74
N ILE A 16 0.71 20.48 10.10
CA ILE A 16 -0.03 19.39 10.78
C ILE A 16 0.89 18.21 11.16
N SER A 17 1.92 17.90 10.37
CA SER A 17 2.84 16.78 10.63
C SER A 17 3.58 16.83 11.98
N PRO A 18 3.98 18.00 12.54
CA PRO A 18 4.60 18.03 13.86
C PRO A 18 3.60 17.81 15.02
N LEU A 19 2.29 17.97 14.77
CA LEU A 19 1.24 17.80 15.78
C LEU A 19 0.70 16.36 15.88
N TYR A 20 0.85 15.54 14.83
CA TYR A 20 0.21 14.22 14.74
C TYR A 20 1.09 13.01 15.05
N GLY A 21 2.42 13.14 15.19
CA GLY A 21 3.31 12.03 15.57
C GLY A 21 3.36 10.83 14.59
N GLN A 22 4.01 9.72 15.01
CA GLN A 22 4.09 8.46 14.24
C GLN A 22 2.90 7.53 14.55
N VAL A 23 1.70 7.90 14.10
CA VAL A 23 0.46 7.13 14.39
C VAL A 23 0.03 6.23 13.23
N CYS A 24 0.74 6.26 12.09
CA CYS A 24 0.35 5.46 10.93
C CYS A 24 0.66 3.97 11.15
N LYS A 25 -0.39 3.17 11.19
CA LYS A 25 -0.37 1.70 11.24
C LYS A 25 0.00 1.05 9.89
N TYR A 26 0.07 1.85 8.84
CA TYR A 26 0.40 1.42 7.49
C TYR A 26 1.81 1.85 7.11
N TYR A 27 2.53 0.96 6.41
CA TYR A 27 3.83 1.25 5.83
C TYR A 27 3.71 1.28 4.29
N PRO A 28 4.29 2.28 3.60
CA PRO A 28 4.85 3.52 4.12
C PRO A 28 3.79 4.39 4.82
N SER A 29 4.23 5.32 5.69
CA SER A 29 3.33 6.17 6.46
C SER A 29 2.35 6.93 5.56
N CYS A 30 1.17 7.26 6.08
CA CYS A 30 0.10 7.94 5.33
C CYS A 30 0.58 9.25 4.68
N SER A 31 1.50 9.94 5.34
CA SER A 31 2.15 11.13 4.79
C SER A 31 3.14 10.74 3.69
N ALA A 32 4.07 9.80 3.90
CA ALA A 32 4.98 9.34 2.85
C ALA A 32 4.22 8.85 1.59
N TYR A 33 3.15 8.06 1.78
CA TYR A 33 2.24 7.63 0.73
C TYR A 33 1.63 8.81 -0.03
N ALA A 34 1.17 9.85 0.68
CA ALA A 34 0.60 11.04 0.04
C ALA A 34 1.63 11.81 -0.81
N LEU A 35 2.88 11.90 -0.35
CA LEU A 35 3.96 12.53 -1.11
C LEU A 35 4.22 11.74 -2.40
N GLU A 36 4.40 10.44 -2.27
CA GLU A 36 4.72 9.54 -3.37
C GLU A 36 3.56 9.44 -4.37
N ALA A 37 2.31 9.35 -3.90
CA ALA A 37 1.12 9.34 -4.74
C ALA A 37 0.96 10.64 -5.54
N VAL A 38 1.23 11.80 -4.95
CA VAL A 38 1.19 13.09 -5.67
C VAL A 38 2.33 13.21 -6.68
N THR A 39 3.50 12.67 -6.37
CA THR A 39 4.65 12.66 -7.30
C THR A 39 4.40 11.75 -8.50
N VAL A 40 3.84 10.56 -8.29
CA VAL A 40 3.64 9.55 -9.34
C VAL A 40 2.37 9.81 -10.17
N HIS A 41 1.24 10.14 -9.53
CA HIS A 41 -0.06 10.28 -10.19
C HIS A 41 -0.49 11.74 -10.44
N GLY A 42 0.29 12.71 -9.94
CA GLY A 42 -0.04 14.12 -9.97
C GLY A 42 -1.02 14.56 -8.88
N ALA A 43 -1.19 15.88 -8.71
CA ALA A 43 -1.92 16.48 -7.59
C ALA A 43 -3.35 15.95 -7.37
N TRP A 44 -4.15 15.85 -8.44
CA TRP A 44 -5.56 15.45 -8.33
C TRP A 44 -5.73 13.97 -7.98
N ARG A 45 -5.10 13.08 -8.77
CA ARG A 45 -5.18 11.62 -8.53
C ARG A 45 -4.43 11.20 -7.27
N GLY A 46 -3.26 11.77 -7.02
CA GLY A 46 -2.46 11.51 -5.82
C GLY A 46 -3.17 11.97 -4.54
N SER A 47 -3.85 13.12 -4.56
CA SER A 47 -4.64 13.56 -3.39
C SER A 47 -5.86 12.67 -3.15
N GLY A 48 -6.53 12.21 -4.21
CA GLY A 48 -7.63 11.25 -4.09
C GLY A 48 -7.19 9.92 -3.46
N LEU A 49 -6.05 9.38 -3.89
CA LEU A 49 -5.46 8.16 -3.32
C LEU A 49 -5.06 8.36 -1.84
N ALA A 50 -4.45 9.49 -1.52
CA ALA A 50 -4.06 9.83 -0.16
C ALA A 50 -5.27 10.00 0.78
N LEU A 51 -6.31 10.73 0.33
CA LEU A 51 -7.54 10.94 1.10
C LEU A 51 -8.29 9.63 1.36
N ARG A 52 -8.39 8.77 0.35
CA ARG A 52 -9.00 7.44 0.51
C ARG A 52 -8.29 6.63 1.59
N ARG A 53 -6.95 6.65 1.61
CA ARG A 53 -6.17 5.93 2.62
C ARG A 53 -6.28 6.55 4.00
N LEU A 54 -6.34 7.88 4.08
CA LEU A 54 -6.54 8.58 5.35
C LEU A 54 -7.93 8.30 5.94
N ALA A 55 -8.97 8.23 5.10
CA ALA A 55 -10.32 7.83 5.52
C ALA A 55 -10.38 6.38 6.04
N HIS A 56 -9.54 5.48 5.51
CA HIS A 56 -9.37 4.12 6.02
C HIS A 56 -8.46 4.02 7.25
N CYS A 57 -7.73 5.08 7.60
CA CYS A 57 -6.82 5.09 8.73
C CYS A 57 -7.59 5.38 10.04
N HIS A 58 -8.40 4.42 10.46
CA HIS A 58 -9.12 4.44 11.73
C HIS A 58 -8.44 3.51 12.76
N PRO A 59 -8.63 3.71 14.09
CA PRO A 59 -7.94 2.94 15.14
C PRO A 59 -8.20 1.42 15.09
N TRP A 60 -9.33 0.99 14.54
CA TRP A 60 -9.66 -0.42 14.29
C TRP A 60 -9.08 -1.01 13.00
N SER A 61 -8.35 -0.23 12.19
CA SER A 61 -7.70 -0.77 10.99
C SER A 61 -6.61 -1.77 11.41
N LEU A 62 -6.42 -2.86 10.66
CA LEU A 62 -5.39 -3.86 10.96
C LEU A 62 -3.97 -3.39 10.62
N GLY A 63 -3.84 -2.27 9.89
CA GLY A 63 -2.56 -1.82 9.37
C GLY A 63 -2.04 -2.74 8.26
N GLY A 64 -0.84 -2.47 7.78
CA GLY A 64 -0.20 -3.33 6.78
C GLY A 64 0.70 -2.58 5.81
N TYR A 65 1.33 -3.35 4.93
CA TYR A 65 2.10 -2.79 3.82
C TYR A 65 1.19 -2.52 2.64
N ASP A 66 1.12 -1.27 2.21
CA ASP A 66 0.33 -0.85 1.04
C ASP A 66 1.16 0.19 0.27
N PRO A 67 1.91 -0.22 -0.76
CA PRO A 67 2.73 0.69 -1.57
C PRO A 67 1.88 1.48 -2.58
N VAL A 68 2.34 2.67 -2.99
CA VAL A 68 1.61 3.48 -3.99
C VAL A 68 1.53 2.71 -5.32
N PRO A 69 0.33 2.47 -5.88
CA PRO A 69 0.19 1.74 -7.15
C PRO A 69 0.94 2.46 -8.26
N GLY A 70 1.65 1.73 -9.13
CA GLY A 70 2.45 2.32 -10.22
C GLY A 70 3.89 2.68 -9.84
N THR A 71 4.32 2.42 -8.59
CA THR A 71 5.73 2.46 -8.20
C THR A 71 6.41 1.10 -8.39
N ASP A 72 7.74 1.10 -8.50
CA ASP A 72 8.53 -0.14 -8.53
C ASP A 72 8.31 -0.99 -7.29
N ALA A 73 8.19 -0.34 -6.12
CA ALA A 73 7.89 -1.00 -4.85
C ALA A 73 6.54 -1.72 -4.88
N ALA A 74 5.50 -1.12 -5.48
CA ALA A 74 4.20 -1.76 -5.62
C ALA A 74 4.22 -2.94 -6.60
N ARG A 75 4.99 -2.82 -7.69
CA ARG A 75 5.15 -3.91 -8.67
C ARG A 75 5.88 -5.10 -8.07
N ALA A 76 6.99 -4.85 -7.36
CA ALA A 76 7.77 -5.88 -6.69
C ALA A 76 6.93 -6.61 -5.65
N TRP A 77 6.25 -5.86 -4.77
CA TRP A 77 5.40 -6.45 -3.74
C TRP A 77 4.25 -7.28 -4.33
N ALA A 78 3.60 -6.80 -5.38
CA ALA A 78 2.55 -7.55 -6.06
C ALA A 78 3.07 -8.86 -6.69
N ALA A 79 4.27 -8.84 -7.27
CA ALA A 79 4.91 -10.06 -7.81
C ALA A 79 5.22 -11.07 -6.70
N GLU A 80 5.76 -10.61 -5.56
CA GLU A 80 6.01 -11.47 -4.40
C GLU A 80 4.72 -12.11 -3.86
N GLN A 81 3.62 -11.36 -3.76
CA GLN A 81 2.33 -11.92 -3.32
C GLN A 81 1.79 -12.94 -4.32
N ALA A 82 1.95 -12.71 -5.63
CA ALA A 82 1.54 -13.66 -6.65
C ALA A 82 2.32 -14.98 -6.55
N GLU A 83 3.64 -14.92 -6.33
CA GLU A 83 4.47 -16.11 -6.14
C GLU A 83 4.07 -16.87 -4.88
N LYS A 84 3.83 -16.17 -3.75
CA LYS A 84 3.36 -16.80 -2.52
C LYS A 84 2.02 -17.51 -2.72
N ALA A 85 1.06 -16.85 -3.37
CA ALA A 85 -0.23 -17.45 -3.67
C ALA A 85 -0.09 -18.70 -4.55
N GLN A 86 0.79 -18.67 -5.55
CA GLN A 86 1.10 -19.84 -6.39
C GLN A 86 1.71 -20.99 -5.57
N ARG A 87 2.67 -20.69 -4.68
CA ARG A 87 3.29 -21.70 -3.79
C ARG A 87 2.25 -22.32 -2.85
N GLU A 88 1.39 -21.51 -2.25
CA GLU A 88 0.31 -21.99 -1.39
C GLU A 88 -0.71 -22.86 -2.16
N GLN A 89 -1.06 -22.46 -3.38
CA GLN A 89 -1.92 -23.27 -4.26
C GLN A 89 -1.25 -24.59 -4.65
N ALA A 90 0.03 -24.57 -5.03
CA ALA A 90 0.79 -25.77 -5.36
C ALA A 90 0.92 -26.70 -4.14
N GLN A 91 1.18 -26.15 -2.95
CA GLN A 91 1.24 -26.92 -1.70
C GLN A 91 -0.12 -27.51 -1.34
N ARG A 92 -1.21 -26.74 -1.48
CA ARG A 92 -2.58 -27.26 -1.28
C ARG A 92 -2.89 -28.38 -2.26
N ALA A 93 -2.55 -28.21 -3.54
CA ALA A 93 -2.73 -29.24 -4.56
C ALA A 93 -1.90 -30.50 -4.29
N GLN A 94 -0.72 -30.36 -3.70
CA GLN A 94 0.13 -31.48 -3.27
C GLN A 94 -0.43 -32.20 -2.04
N ILE A 95 -0.94 -31.47 -1.05
CA ILE A 95 -1.55 -32.04 0.17
C ILE A 95 -2.90 -32.70 -0.16
N SER A 96 -3.66 -32.14 -1.10
CA SER A 96 -4.94 -32.69 -1.54
C SER A 96 -4.81 -33.80 -2.58
N GLN A 97 -3.62 -34.02 -3.15
CA GLN A 97 -3.36 -35.23 -3.92
C GLN A 97 -3.37 -36.39 -2.92
N PRO A 98 -4.36 -37.31 -2.99
CA PRO A 98 -4.25 -38.52 -2.22
C PRO A 98 -2.98 -39.22 -2.69
N ALA A 99 -2.28 -39.89 -1.77
CA ALA A 99 -1.07 -40.65 -2.05
C ALA A 99 -1.34 -41.90 -2.94
N ILE A 100 -2.01 -41.73 -4.09
CA ILE A 100 -2.21 -42.74 -5.15
C ILE A 100 -0.99 -42.80 -6.06
N ARG A 101 0.21 -42.86 -5.45
CA ARG A 101 1.45 -43.14 -6.16
C ARG A 101 2.39 -44.03 -5.34
N GLY A 102 1.80 -45.01 -4.63
CA GLY A 102 2.54 -45.96 -3.80
C GLY A 102 1.85 -47.30 -3.52
N ALA A 103 0.69 -47.59 -4.11
CA ALA A 103 0.10 -48.93 -4.09
C ALA A 103 0.20 -49.53 -5.49
N MET A 104 1.27 -50.32 -5.64
CA MET A 104 1.50 -51.49 -6.51
C MET A 104 0.49 -51.76 -7.64
#